data_AF-A0A1W9MTJ8-F1
#
_entry.id   AF-A0A1W9MTJ8-F1
#
_cell.length_a   1.000
_cell.length_b   1.000
_cell.length_c   1.000
_cell.angle_alpha   90.00
_cell.angle_beta   90.00
_cell.angle_gamma   90.00
#
_symmetry.space_group_name_H-M   'P 1'
#
loop_
_entity.id
_entity.type
_entity.pdbx_description
1 polymer ?
#
loop_
_entity_poly.entity_id
_entity_poly.type
_entity_poly.pdbx_seq_one_letter_code
_entity_poly.pdbx_strand_id
1 'polypeptide(L)'
;MNFKVLIEDNQYNASKSVEIYNKFKAQGVNVIIGFGSTPGEACSANASKDQLPYFSWYSYASPSGYKPKPQYYWSLLPTIAESVTPMIKWFVTKKKQETGTPKLGIIAANVPSWQILRKPGLMDGYVESVGGKLVGIEMIPLAATDYSAQ
;
A
#
# COMPACT_ATOMS: atom_id res chain seq x y z
N MET A 1 -32.31 1.59 -14.78
CA MET A 1 -31.12 0.72 -14.64
C MET A 1 -31.02 0.34 -13.17
N ASN A 2 -31.10 -0.95 -12.84
CA ASN A 2 -31.07 -1.41 -11.43
C ASN A 2 -29.69 -1.97 -11.12
N PHE A 3 -29.02 -1.40 -10.11
CA PHE A 3 -27.75 -1.92 -9.60
C PHE A 3 -28.03 -2.83 -8.41
N LYS A 4 -27.44 -4.03 -8.39
CA LYS A 4 -27.43 -4.91 -7.22
C LYS A 4 -26.05 -4.84 -6.59
N VAL A 5 -26.01 -4.52 -5.30
CA VAL A 5 -24.76 -4.45 -4.53
C VAL A 5 -24.73 -5.62 -3.56
N LEU A 6 -23.62 -6.35 -3.54
CA LEU A 6 -23.33 -7.38 -2.55
C LEU A 6 -22.30 -6.82 -1.57
N ILE A 7 -22.53 -6.99 -0.27
CA ILE A 7 -21.66 -6.48 0.79
C ILE A 7 -21.30 -7.62 1.72
N GLU A 8 -20.02 -7.74 2.05
CA GLU A 8 -19.48 -8.72 3.00
C GLU A 8 -18.36 -8.07 3.82
N ASP A 9 -18.21 -8.50 5.07
CA ASP A 9 -17.13 -8.04 5.95
C ASP A 9 -15.92 -8.97 5.85
N ASN A 10 -14.81 -8.44 5.31
CA ASN A 10 -13.55 -9.17 5.16
C ASN A 10 -12.72 -9.26 6.45
N GLN A 11 -13.10 -8.53 7.52
CA GLN A 11 -12.44 -8.51 8.83
C GLN A 11 -10.94 -8.19 8.77
N TYR A 12 -10.52 -7.47 7.74
CA TYR A 12 -9.11 -7.20 7.43
C TYR A 12 -8.25 -8.49 7.32
N ASN A 13 -8.88 -9.63 7.02
CA ASN A 13 -8.25 -10.94 6.94
C ASN A 13 -8.03 -11.36 5.49
N ALA A 14 -6.79 -11.72 5.13
CA ALA A 14 -6.41 -12.07 3.77
C ALA A 14 -7.17 -13.30 3.22
N SER A 15 -7.22 -14.39 3.99
CA SER A 15 -7.89 -15.63 3.56
C SER A 15 -9.38 -15.41 3.36
N LYS A 16 -10.05 -14.74 4.31
CA LYS A 16 -11.47 -14.38 4.21
C LYS A 16 -11.75 -13.49 2.99
N SER A 17 -10.83 -12.57 2.69
CA SER A 17 -10.94 -11.70 1.50
C SER A 17 -10.93 -12.50 0.20
N VAL A 18 -10.10 -13.54 0.10
CA VAL A 18 -10.04 -14.43 -1.06
C VAL A 18 -11.31 -15.29 -1.17
N GLU A 19 -11.83 -15.78 -0.05
CA GLU A 19 -13.11 -16.52 -0.01
C GLU A 19 -14.27 -15.65 -0.51
N ILE A 20 -14.41 -14.42 0.01
CA ILE A 20 -15.41 -13.46 -0.41
C ILE A 20 -15.26 -13.12 -1.91
N TYR A 21 -14.03 -12.88 -2.36
CA TYR A 21 -13.73 -12.65 -3.78
C TYR A 21 -14.26 -13.78 -4.66
N ASN A 22 -13.97 -15.03 -4.30
CA ASN A 22 -14.43 -16.20 -5.06
C ASN A 22 -15.96 -16.33 -5.04
N LYS A 23 -16.60 -16.07 -3.89
CA LYS A 23 -18.05 -16.04 -3.73
C LYS A 23 -18.70 -14.97 -4.62
N PHE A 24 -18.12 -13.78 -4.72
CA PHE A 24 -18.62 -12.71 -5.58
C PHE A 24 -18.41 -13.03 -7.06
N LYS A 25 -17.25 -13.54 -7.44
CA LYS A 25 -16.99 -14.02 -8.81
C LYS A 25 -18.00 -15.08 -9.25
N ALA A 26 -18.27 -16.08 -8.39
CA ALA A 26 -19.25 -17.13 -8.68
C ALA A 26 -20.69 -16.60 -8.84
N GLN A 27 -21.00 -15.44 -8.24
CA GLN A 27 -22.28 -14.73 -8.41
C GLN A 27 -22.30 -13.79 -9.62
N GLY A 28 -21.23 -13.75 -10.42
CA GLY A 28 -21.18 -13.00 -11.68
C GLY A 28 -21.09 -11.48 -11.50
N VAL A 29 -20.47 -10.98 -10.42
CA VAL A 29 -20.25 -9.54 -10.26
C VAL A 29 -19.34 -9.01 -11.37
N ASN A 30 -19.59 -7.77 -11.82
CA ASN A 30 -18.77 -7.13 -12.87
C ASN A 30 -17.58 -6.33 -12.31
N VAL A 31 -17.60 -6.03 -11.01
CA VAL A 31 -16.58 -5.24 -10.32
C VAL A 31 -16.61 -5.59 -8.83
N ILE A 32 -15.44 -5.55 -8.18
CA ILE A 32 -15.31 -5.65 -6.74
C ILE A 32 -14.71 -4.35 -6.21
N ILE A 33 -15.29 -3.83 -5.14
CA ILE A 33 -14.70 -2.75 -4.35
C ILE A 33 -14.34 -3.35 -2.99
N GLY A 34 -13.04 -3.36 -2.65
CA GLY A 34 -12.53 -3.86 -1.39
C GLY A 34 -12.05 -2.76 -0.47
N PHE A 35 -11.98 -3.03 0.83
CA PHE A 35 -11.44 -2.09 1.82
C PHE A 35 -10.14 -2.63 2.42
N GLY A 36 -9.07 -1.84 2.37
CA GLY A 36 -7.78 -2.12 3.02
C GLY A 36 -6.71 -2.73 2.11
N SER A 37 -5.44 -2.42 2.40
CA SER A 37 -4.28 -2.98 1.67
C SER A 37 -4.19 -4.50 1.82
N THR A 38 -4.27 -5.05 3.04
CA THR A 38 -4.13 -6.50 3.25
C THR A 38 -5.19 -7.31 2.50
N PRO A 39 -6.49 -6.99 2.60
CA PRO A 39 -7.54 -7.62 1.78
C PRO A 39 -7.33 -7.49 0.27
N GLY A 40 -7.05 -6.27 -0.20
CA GLY A 40 -6.92 -5.98 -1.62
C GLY A 40 -5.73 -6.71 -2.25
N GLU A 41 -4.60 -6.71 -1.58
CA GLU A 41 -3.38 -7.38 -2.05
C GLU A 41 -3.56 -8.89 -2.16
N ALA A 42 -4.24 -9.51 -1.20
CA ALA A 42 -4.55 -10.93 -1.23
C ALA A 42 -5.35 -11.33 -2.47
N CYS A 43 -6.20 -10.43 -2.99
CA CYS A 43 -7.03 -10.66 -4.16
C CYS A 43 -6.39 -10.17 -5.48
N SER A 44 -5.33 -9.38 -5.44
CA SER A 44 -4.76 -8.67 -6.60
C SER A 44 -4.38 -9.59 -7.78
N ALA A 45 -3.75 -10.74 -7.47
CA ALA A 45 -3.36 -11.73 -8.47
C ALA A 45 -4.58 -12.44 -9.07
N ASN A 46 -5.60 -12.74 -8.26
CA ASN A 46 -6.84 -13.37 -8.73
C ASN A 46 -7.62 -12.42 -9.62
N ALA A 47 -7.79 -11.15 -9.21
CA ALA A 47 -8.40 -10.10 -10.00
C ALA A 47 -7.77 -10.01 -11.39
N SER A 48 -6.44 -10.00 -11.45
CA SER A 48 -5.69 -9.92 -12.71
C SER A 48 -5.81 -11.18 -13.58
N LYS A 49 -5.85 -12.38 -12.99
CA LYS A 49 -6.04 -13.64 -13.72
C LYS A 49 -7.46 -13.79 -14.26
N ASP A 50 -8.45 -13.46 -13.44
CA ASP A 50 -9.87 -13.56 -13.77
C ASP A 50 -10.36 -12.39 -14.63
N GLN A 51 -9.52 -11.39 -14.86
CA GLN A 51 -9.88 -10.12 -15.52
C GLN A 51 -11.10 -9.45 -14.87
N LEU A 52 -11.23 -9.58 -13.55
CA LEU A 52 -12.30 -9.00 -12.77
C LEU A 52 -11.80 -7.71 -12.09
N PRO A 53 -12.31 -6.53 -12.48
CA PRO A 53 -11.89 -5.27 -11.89
C PRO A 53 -12.03 -5.25 -10.36
N TYR A 54 -10.93 -4.94 -9.67
CA TYR A 54 -10.86 -4.79 -8.23
C TYR A 54 -10.36 -3.39 -7.88
N PHE A 55 -11.21 -2.60 -7.24
CA PHE A 55 -10.86 -1.29 -6.70
C PHE A 55 -10.67 -1.38 -5.19
N SER A 56 -9.44 -1.17 -4.75
CA SER A 56 -9.07 -1.23 -3.35
C SER A 56 -9.17 0.16 -2.72
N TRP A 57 -10.27 0.39 -2.02
CA TRP A 57 -10.51 1.58 -1.22
C TRP A 57 -9.70 1.53 0.08
N TYR A 58 -9.24 2.69 0.54
CA TYR A 58 -8.42 2.81 1.76
C TYR A 58 -7.20 1.87 1.78
N SER A 59 -6.51 1.80 0.64
CA SER A 59 -5.31 0.97 0.49
C SER A 59 -4.16 1.80 -0.07
N TYR A 60 -3.00 1.77 0.59
CA TYR A 60 -1.78 2.16 -0.08
C TYR A 60 -1.39 0.99 -0.97
N ALA A 61 -1.38 1.19 -2.28
CA ALA A 61 -1.04 0.17 -3.25
C ALA A 61 -0.17 0.78 -4.35
N SER A 62 0.81 0.03 -4.83
CA SER A 62 1.62 0.46 -5.97
C SER A 62 1.53 -0.58 -7.08
N PRO A 63 0.99 -0.23 -8.28
CA PRO A 63 0.88 -1.15 -9.40
C PRO A 63 2.21 -1.82 -9.79
N SER A 64 3.37 -1.25 -9.44
CA SER A 64 4.67 -1.88 -9.69
C SER A 64 4.92 -3.13 -8.84
N GLY A 65 4.28 -3.26 -7.68
CA GLY A 65 4.47 -4.38 -6.75
C GLY A 65 3.70 -5.66 -7.11
N TYR A 66 2.75 -5.59 -8.05
CA TYR A 66 1.80 -6.68 -8.31
C TYR A 66 2.03 -7.39 -9.64
N LYS A 67 1.72 -8.70 -9.64
CA LYS A 67 1.74 -9.62 -10.79
C LYS A 67 0.48 -10.51 -10.76
N PRO A 68 0.03 -11.09 -11.89
CA PRO A 68 0.54 -10.96 -13.26
C PRO A 68 0.13 -9.65 -13.96
N LYS A 69 0.70 -9.32 -15.13
CA LYS A 69 0.26 -8.20 -15.98
C LYS A 69 -0.65 -8.71 -17.12
N PRO A 70 -1.61 -7.92 -17.65
CA PRO A 70 -2.05 -6.61 -17.17
C PRO A 70 -2.71 -6.71 -15.78
N GLN A 71 -2.69 -5.62 -15.03
CA GLN A 71 -3.30 -5.56 -13.70
C GLN A 71 -4.78 -5.26 -13.81
N TYR A 72 -5.58 -5.95 -12.99
CA TYR A 72 -6.99 -5.61 -12.74
C TYR A 72 -7.23 -5.18 -11.28
N TYR A 73 -6.15 -4.81 -10.59
CA TYR A 73 -6.16 -4.31 -9.23
C TYR A 73 -5.68 -2.85 -9.22
N TRP A 74 -6.53 -1.95 -8.72
CA TRP A 74 -6.24 -0.53 -8.61
C TRP A 74 -6.49 -0.04 -7.19
N SER A 75 -5.75 1.00 -6.79
CA SER A 75 -6.08 1.80 -5.62
C SER A 75 -6.36 3.23 -6.05
N LEU A 76 -7.20 3.90 -5.29
CA LEU A 76 -7.55 5.31 -5.46
C LEU A 76 -6.69 6.23 -4.59
N LEU A 77 -5.86 5.67 -3.70
CA LEU A 77 -4.95 6.45 -2.87
C LEU A 77 -3.56 6.57 -3.53
N PRO A 78 -2.82 7.65 -3.25
CA PRO A 78 -1.40 7.72 -3.58
C PRO A 78 -0.63 6.56 -2.94
N THR A 79 0.55 6.27 -3.46
CA THR A 79 1.45 5.31 -2.83
C THR A 79 1.87 5.80 -1.43
N ILE A 80 2.30 4.88 -0.57
CA ILE A 80 2.82 5.26 0.76
C ILE A 80 3.99 6.25 0.64
N ALA A 81 4.83 6.08 -0.38
CA ALA A 81 5.98 6.93 -0.61
C ALA A 81 5.60 8.37 -0.96
N GLU A 82 4.57 8.56 -1.78
CA GLU A 82 4.02 9.90 -2.07
C GLU A 82 3.34 10.51 -0.84
N SER A 83 2.59 9.70 -0.08
CA SER A 83 1.82 10.14 1.09
C SER A 83 2.67 10.72 2.21
N VAL A 84 3.92 10.25 2.36
CA VAL A 84 4.84 10.73 3.41
C VAL A 84 5.65 11.98 3.01
N THR A 85 5.64 12.36 1.73
CA THR A 85 6.46 13.47 1.21
C THR A 85 6.25 14.81 1.93
N PRO A 86 5.02 15.23 2.33
CA PRO A 86 4.85 16.53 2.99
C PRO A 86 5.49 16.57 4.39
N MET A 87 5.35 15.47 5.14
CA MET A 87 5.95 15.33 6.48
C MET A 87 7.47 15.38 6.41
N ILE A 88 8.06 14.67 5.44
CA ILE A 88 9.51 14.66 5.22
C ILE A 88 10.00 16.07 4.87
N LYS A 89 9.33 16.77 3.95
CA LYS A 89 9.70 18.14 3.59
C LYS A 89 9.69 19.08 4.79
N TRP A 90 8.63 19.02 5.59
CA TRP A 90 8.52 19.82 6.80
C TRP A 90 9.67 19.51 7.77
N PHE A 91 9.90 18.23 8.08
CA PHE A 91 10.93 17.79 9.01
C PHE A 91 12.33 18.24 8.56
N VAL A 92 12.68 17.97 7.30
CA VAL A 92 13.99 18.33 6.74
C VAL A 92 14.16 19.85 6.74
N THR A 93 13.14 20.60 6.31
CA THR A 93 13.21 22.07 6.29
C THR A 93 13.44 22.64 7.69
N LYS A 94 12.74 22.12 8.71
CA LYS A 94 12.92 22.55 10.10
C LYS A 94 14.31 22.18 10.64
N LYS A 95 14.71 20.92 10.51
CA LYS A 95 15.99 20.44 11.06
C LYS A 95 17.20 21.03 10.35
N LYS A 96 17.08 21.40 9.08
CA LYS A 96 18.15 22.04 8.32
C LYS A 96 18.60 23.35 8.95
N GLN A 97 17.68 24.11 9.53
CA GLN A 97 17.96 25.38 10.22
C GLN A 97 18.79 25.17 11.52
N GLU A 98 18.72 23.99 12.11
CA GLU A 98 19.35 23.67 13.40
C GLU A 98 20.66 22.88 13.25
N THR A 99 20.74 21.99 12.25
CA THR A 99 21.74 20.91 12.19
C THR A 99 22.51 20.81 10.88
N GLY A 100 22.26 21.68 9.90
CA GLY A 100 22.86 21.57 8.57
C GLY A 100 22.09 20.57 7.69
N THR A 101 22.64 19.38 7.41
CA THR A 101 21.98 18.36 6.55
C THR A 101 21.30 17.28 7.40
N PRO A 102 19.95 17.29 7.54
CA PRO A 102 19.25 16.30 8.36
C PRO A 102 19.37 14.89 7.78
N LYS A 103 19.54 13.90 8.65
CA LYS A 103 19.57 12.49 8.30
C LYS A 103 18.20 11.87 8.62
N LEU A 104 17.63 11.12 7.67
CA LEU A 104 16.33 10.45 7.80
C LEU A 104 16.52 8.93 7.67
N GLY A 105 15.96 8.16 8.59
CA GLY A 105 15.76 6.71 8.43
C GLY A 105 14.27 6.40 8.33
N ILE A 106 13.90 5.36 7.58
CA ILE A 106 12.51 4.90 7.43
C ILE A 106 12.41 3.46 7.95
N ILE A 107 11.40 3.19 8.78
CA ILE A 107 10.98 1.84 9.16
C ILE A 107 9.58 1.64 8.63
N ALA A 108 9.35 0.57 7.88
CA ALA A 108 8.11 0.33 7.15
C ALA A 108 7.68 -1.14 7.20
N ALA A 109 6.38 -1.41 7.11
CA ALA A 109 5.87 -2.78 7.05
C ALA A 109 6.36 -3.49 5.77
N ASN A 110 6.83 -4.73 5.92
CA ASN A 110 7.29 -5.57 4.82
C ASN A 110 6.11 -6.20 4.06
N VAL A 111 5.34 -5.34 3.38
CA VAL A 111 4.21 -5.71 2.52
C VAL A 111 4.45 -5.31 1.07
N PRO A 112 3.86 -6.00 0.08
CA PRO A 112 4.02 -5.70 -1.34
C PRO A 112 3.85 -4.22 -1.72
N SER A 113 2.78 -3.55 -1.26
CA SER A 113 2.53 -2.13 -1.55
C SER A 113 3.63 -1.18 -1.10
N TRP A 114 4.33 -1.51 -0.03
CA TRP A 114 5.29 -0.61 0.60
C TRP A 114 6.71 -0.82 0.08
N GLN A 115 6.95 -1.88 -0.71
CA GLN A 115 8.23 -2.10 -1.39
C GLN A 115 8.61 -0.94 -2.32
N ILE A 116 7.63 -0.13 -2.75
CA ILE A 116 7.87 1.08 -3.53
C ILE A 116 8.81 2.07 -2.80
N LEU A 117 8.85 2.07 -1.48
CA LEU A 117 9.76 2.90 -0.69
C LEU A 117 11.23 2.61 -1.02
N ARG A 118 11.56 1.35 -1.36
CA ARG A 118 12.91 0.91 -1.72
C ARG A 118 13.27 1.14 -3.19
N LYS A 119 12.36 1.69 -4.00
CA LYS A 119 12.64 1.97 -5.41
C LYS A 119 13.70 3.07 -5.51
N PRO A 120 14.84 2.83 -6.20
CA PRO A 120 15.88 3.85 -6.36
C PRO A 120 15.36 5.11 -7.04
N GLY A 121 15.86 6.27 -6.59
CA GLY A 121 15.47 7.59 -7.08
C GLY A 121 14.10 8.08 -6.59
N LEU A 122 13.41 7.33 -5.73
CA LEU A 122 12.09 7.70 -5.22
C LEU A 122 12.20 8.36 -3.85
N MET A 123 12.47 7.59 -2.79
CA MET A 123 12.59 8.16 -1.44
C MET A 123 13.92 8.86 -1.21
N ASP A 124 15.02 8.24 -1.63
CA ASP A 124 16.36 8.83 -1.67
C ASP A 124 16.37 10.13 -2.48
N GLY A 125 15.89 10.07 -3.72
CA GLY A 125 15.82 11.24 -4.61
C GLY A 125 14.96 12.37 -4.03
N TYR A 126 13.80 12.04 -3.43
CA TYR A 126 12.96 13.05 -2.79
C TYR A 126 13.64 13.69 -1.57
N VAL A 127 14.22 12.89 -0.67
CA VAL A 127 14.90 13.38 0.54
C VAL A 127 16.08 14.29 0.18
N GLU A 128 16.88 13.92 -0.82
CA GLU A 128 17.99 14.74 -1.32
C GLU A 128 17.48 16.05 -1.93
N SER A 129 16.38 16.01 -2.70
CA SER A 129 15.79 17.20 -3.32
C SER A 129 15.33 18.26 -2.30
N VAL A 130 14.97 17.85 -1.09
CA VAL A 130 14.59 18.76 0.01
C VAL A 130 15.75 19.12 0.94
N GLY A 131 16.97 18.66 0.63
CA GLY A 131 18.20 19.00 1.36
C GLY A 131 18.49 18.11 2.58
N GLY A 132 17.94 16.90 2.61
CA GLY A 132 18.25 15.88 3.62
C GLY A 132 19.14 14.77 3.06
N LYS A 133 19.40 13.76 3.89
CA LYS A 133 20.07 12.52 3.51
C LYS A 133 19.30 11.31 4.04
N LEU A 134 18.87 10.42 3.15
CA LEU A 134 18.29 9.14 3.56
C LEU A 134 19.43 8.20 3.99
N VAL A 135 19.37 7.68 5.22
CA VAL A 135 20.40 6.78 5.76
C VAL A 135 20.05 5.30 5.61
N GLY A 136 18.78 4.98 5.39
CA GLY A 136 18.32 3.60 5.19
C GLY A 136 16.80 3.45 5.26
N ILE A 137 16.32 2.33 4.71
CA ILE A 137 14.92 1.91 4.78
C ILE A 137 14.87 0.46 5.26
N GLU A 138 14.43 0.26 6.49
CA GLU A 138 14.24 -1.06 7.08
C GLU A 138 12.79 -1.52 6.89
N MET A 139 12.61 -2.78 6.46
CA MET A 139 11.28 -3.35 6.22
C MET A 139 11.01 -4.44 7.25
N ILE A 140 10.14 -4.14 8.20
CA ILE A 140 9.81 -5.01 9.32
C ILE A 140 8.67 -5.97 8.96
N PRO A 141 8.80 -7.29 9.20
CA PRO A 141 7.67 -8.21 9.05
C PRO A 141 6.47 -7.78 9.89
N LEU A 142 5.26 -8.01 9.39
CA LEU A 142 4.00 -7.77 10.13
C LEU A 142 3.77 -8.77 11.29
N ALA A 143 4.82 -9.39 11.84
CA ALA A 143 4.66 -10.26 13.00
C ALA A 143 3.88 -9.51 14.08
N ALA A 144 2.89 -10.16 14.69
CA ALA A 144 2.11 -9.59 15.78
C ALA A 144 3.08 -9.16 16.89
N THR A 145 3.51 -7.90 16.87
CA THR A 145 4.32 -7.32 17.93
C THR A 145 3.39 -7.17 19.11
N ASP A 146 3.53 -8.13 20.02
CA ASP A 146 3.14 -8.02 21.40
C ASP A 146 3.44 -6.60 21.92
N TYR A 147 2.39 -5.86 22.25
CA TYR A 147 2.48 -4.57 22.93
C TYR A 147 2.45 -4.74 24.46
N SER A 148 2.63 -5.96 25.02
CA SER A 148 2.65 -6.18 26.47
C SER A 148 3.89 -5.63 27.19
N ALA A 149 4.61 -4.70 26.59
CA ALA A 149 5.64 -3.92 27.25
C ALA A 149 5.56 -2.46 26.79
N GLN A 150 4.54 -1.75 27.29
CA GLN A 150 4.65 -0.38 27.80
C GLN A 150 3.59 -0.13 28.88
#